data_AF-A0A6V7LHN5-F1
#
_entry.id   AF-A0A6V7LHN5-F1
#
_cell.length_a   1.000
_cell.length_b   1.000
_cell.length_c   1.000
_cell.angle_alpha   90.00
_cell.angle_beta   90.00
_cell.angle_gamma   90.00
#
_symmetry.space_group_name_H-M   'P 1'
#
loop_
_entity.id
_entity.type
_entity.pdbx_description
1 polymer ?
#
loop_
_entity_poly.entity_id
_entity_poly.type
_entity_poly.pdbx_seq_one_letter_code
_entity_poly.pdbx_strand_id
1 'polypeptide(L)' 'MRRDVQEIFRSTPHSKQVMMFSATLSKDIRPVCKKFMQD' A
#
# COMPACT_ATOMS: atom_id res chain seq x y z
N MET A 1 -2.37 -10.76 6.43
CA MET A 1 -1.68 -9.93 5.42
C MET A 1 -2.13 -8.48 5.42
N ARG A 2 -3.39 -8.13 5.11
CA ARG A 2 -3.82 -6.71 5.05
C ARG A 2 -3.65 -5.97 6.39
N ARG A 3 -4.03 -6.60 7.50
CA ARG A 3 -3.91 -6.03 8.86
C ARG A 3 -2.44 -5.80 9.23
N ASP A 4 -1.60 -6.80 9.01
CA ASP A 4 -0.17 -6.77 9.35
C ASP A 4 0.56 -5.69 8.53
N VAL A 5 0.24 -5.58 7.23
CA VAL A 5 0.78 -4.51 6.38
C VAL A 5 0.35 -3.13 6.88
N GLN A 6 -0.89 -2.95 7.32
CA GLN A 6 -1.36 -1.68 7.89
C GLN A 6 -0.70 -1.34 9.23
N GLU A 7 -0.34 -2.33 10.02
CA GLU A 7 0.39 -2.14 11.27
C GLU A 7 1.83 -1.69 11.00
N ILE A 8 2.55 -2.41 10.14
CA ILE A 8 3.92 -2.04 9.71
C ILE A 8 3.92 -0.67 9.04
N PHE A 9 2.96 -0.38 8.16
CA PHE A 9 2.90 0.91 7.49
C PHE A 9 2.76 2.08 8.46
N ARG A 10 1.97 1.91 9.54
CA ARG A 10 1.78 2.91 10.59
C ARG A 10 2.99 3.06 11.52
N SER A 11 3.81 2.03 11.67
CA SER A 11 5.03 2.10 12.48
C SER A 11 6.22 2.75 11.75
N THR A 12 6.13 2.93 10.43
CA THR A 12 7.17 3.62 9.63
C THR A 12 6.88 5.13 9.49
N PRO A 13 7.89 5.98 9.21
CA PRO A 13 7.71 7.42 9.02
C PRO A 13 6.61 7.77 8.02
N HIS A 14 5.90 8.87 8.23
CA HIS A 14 4.79 9.29 7.36
C HIS A 14 5.26 9.75 5.99
N SER A 15 6.38 10.48 5.92
CA SER A 15 7.00 10.88 4.65
C SER A 15 7.95 9.77 4.20
N LYS A 16 7.50 8.99 3.21
CA LYS A 16 8.29 7.93 2.59
C LYS A 16 7.76 7.64 1.20
N GLN A 17 8.65 7.23 0.30
CA GLN A 17 8.25 6.68 -0.99
C GLN A 17 7.68 5.28 -0.80
N VAL A 18 6.55 4.98 -1.45
CA VAL A 18 5.89 3.68 -1.37
C VAL A 18 5.70 3.14 -2.78
N MET A 19 6.17 1.92 -3.00
CA MET A 19 6.05 1.22 -4.28
C MET A 19 5.38 -0.15 -4.07
N MET A 20 4.52 -0.57 -5.00
CA MET A 20 3.90 -1.89 -4.99
C MET A 20 4.05 -2.54 -6.36
N PHE A 21 4.46 -3.81 -6.36
CA PHE A 21 4.65 -4.61 -7.57
C PHE A 21 3.84 -5.90 -7.44
N SER A 22 3.18 -6.31 -8.52
CA SER A 22 2.46 -7.58 -8.61
C SER A 22 2.43 -8.07 -10.06
N ALA A 23 2.45 -9.39 -10.25
CA ALA A 23 2.27 -10.01 -11.56
C ALA A 23 0.86 -9.80 -12.12
N THR A 24 -0.16 -9.70 -11.25
CA THR A 24 -1.55 -9.46 -11.63
C THR A 24 -2.20 -8.43 -10.70
N LEU A 25 -3.02 -7.54 -11.25
CA LEU A 25 -3.72 -6.50 -10.48
C LEU A 25 -5.13 -6.26 -11.02
N SER A 26 -6.13 -6.81 -10.32
CA SER A 26 -7.54 -6.57 -10.62
C SER A 26 -7.90 -5.09 -10.50
N LYS A 27 -8.90 -4.63 -11.26
CA LYS A 27 -9.35 -3.22 -11.22
C LYS A 27 -9.89 -2.83 -9.84
N ASP A 28 -10.56 -3.76 -9.16
CA ASP A 28 -11.24 -3.50 -7.88
C ASP A 28 -10.27 -3.25 -6.72
N ILE A 29 -9.04 -3.77 -6.81
CA ILE A 29 -8.05 -3.63 -5.74
C ILE A 29 -7.16 -2.39 -5.90
N ARG A 30 -7.16 -1.75 -7.07
CA ARG A 30 -6.37 -0.53 -7.35
C ARG A 30 -6.65 0.61 -6.36
N PRO A 31 -7.91 0.91 -5.98
CA PRO A 31 -8.19 1.96 -5.00
C PRO A 31 -7.63 1.64 -3.62
N VAL A 32 -7.49 0.36 -3.27
CA VAL A 32 -6.91 -0.05 -1.98
C VAL A 32 -5.39 0.14 -1.97
N CYS A 33 -4.70 -0.26 -3.05
CA CYS A 33 -3.25 -0.07 -3.17
C CYS A 33 -2.86 1.41 -3.15
N LYS A 34 -3.62 2.26 -3.86
CA LYS A 34 -3.37 3.71 -3.91
C LYS A 34 -3.47 4.42 -2.56
N LYS A 35 -4.23 3.89 -1.59
CA LYS A 35 -4.33 4.48 -0.23
C LYS A 35 -3.00 4.49 0.54
N PHE A 36 -2.04 3.68 0.13
CA PHE A 36 -0.71 3.63 0.75
C PHE A 36 0.31 4.50 0.03
N MET A 37 -0.03 5.08 -1.11
CA MET A 37 0.84 5.92 -1.94
C MET A 37 0.43 7.39 -1.80
N GLN A 38 1.37 8.29 -2.05
CA GLN A 38 1.08 9.72 -2.28
C GLN A 38 1.13 9.97 -3.79
N ASP A 39 0.35 10.95 -4.27
CA ASP A 39 0.38 11.38 -5.68
C ASP A 39 1.75 11.95 -6.08
#